data_AF-A0A4Q2KX58-F1
#
_entry.id   AF-A0A4Q2KX58-F1
#
_cell.length_a   1.000
_cell.length_b   1.000
_cell.length_c   1.000
_cell.angle_alpha   90.00
_cell.angle_beta   90.00
_cell.angle_gamma   90.00
#
_symmetry.space_group_name_H-M   'P 1'
#
loop_
_entity.id
_entity.type
_entity.pdbx_description
1 polymer ?
#
loop_
_entity_poly.entity_id
_entity_poly.type
_entity_poly.pdbx_seq_one_letter_code
_entity_poly.pdbx_strand_id
1 'polypeptide(L)'
;MKKFLGMLLLLILFQGAYSEEKSDWEYSFIKGLNHEEREEWGSAIQELEKSRALQKDNPFILKELGYCYAKQGDFDKSRDCYERVLQLDPEDNNARRNLEILLETEN
;
A
#
# COMPACT_ATOMS: atom_id res chain seq x y z
N MET A 1 6.88 -47.05 -1.29
CA MET A 1 6.69 -46.31 -2.56
C MET A 1 5.39 -45.50 -2.61
N LYS A 2 4.21 -46.09 -2.31
CA LYS A 2 2.92 -45.35 -2.35
C LYS A 2 2.80 -44.18 -1.35
N LYS A 3 3.42 -44.27 -0.16
CA LYS A 3 3.42 -43.19 0.85
C LYS A 3 4.23 -41.95 0.45
N PHE A 4 5.27 -42.13 -0.37
CA PHE A 4 6.13 -41.02 -0.84
C PHE A 4 5.48 -40.25 -1.99
N LEU A 5 4.72 -40.96 -2.84
CA LEU A 5 3.98 -40.37 -3.95
C LEU A 5 2.84 -39.45 -3.48
N GLY A 6 2.19 -39.79 -2.35
CA GLY A 6 1.16 -38.94 -1.73
C GLY A 6 1.72 -37.64 -1.14
N MET A 7 2.94 -37.68 -0.60
CA MET A 7 3.61 -36.49 -0.06
C MET A 7 4.06 -35.53 -1.17
N LEU A 8 4.49 -36.07 -2.32
CA LEU A 8 4.84 -35.27 -3.49
C LEU A 8 3.62 -34.58 -4.12
N LEU A 9 2.48 -35.26 -4.16
CA LEU A 9 1.19 -34.69 -4.60
C LEU A 9 0.71 -33.56 -3.68
N LEU A 10 0.87 -33.71 -2.36
CA LEU A 10 0.54 -32.65 -1.41
C LEU A 10 1.43 -31.42 -1.55
N LEU A 11 2.72 -31.59 -1.85
CA LEU A 11 3.64 -30.47 -2.11
C LEU A 11 3.31 -29.73 -3.40
N ILE A 12 2.90 -30.44 -4.46
CA ILE A 12 2.46 -29.82 -5.72
C ILE A 12 1.14 -29.07 -5.53
N LEU A 13 0.21 -29.59 -4.73
CA LEU A 13 -1.02 -28.89 -4.36
C LEU A 13 -0.73 -27.67 -3.46
N PHE A 14 0.26 -27.75 -2.58
CA PHE A 14 0.70 -26.61 -1.76
C PHE A 14 1.38 -25.52 -2.60
N GLN A 15 2.20 -25.90 -3.58
CA GLN A 15 2.81 -24.94 -4.52
C GLN A 15 1.77 -24.36 -5.49
N GLY A 16 0.77 -25.15 -5.91
CA GLY A 16 -0.34 -24.70 -6.73
C GLY A 16 -1.37 -23.83 -5.99
N ALA A 17 -1.47 -23.92 -4.66
CA ALA A 17 -2.21 -22.98 -3.83
C ALA A 17 -1.39 -21.72 -3.49
N TYR A 18 -0.07 -21.79 -3.65
CA TYR A 18 0.87 -20.65 -3.58
C TYR A 18 1.12 -20.04 -4.98
N SER A 19 0.24 -20.31 -5.95
CA SER A 19 0.30 -19.65 -7.25
C SER A 19 -0.31 -18.25 -7.16
N GLU A 20 0.54 -17.22 -7.11
CA GLU A 20 0.36 -15.83 -7.58
C GLU A 20 -1.03 -15.14 -7.48
N GLU A 21 -1.91 -15.55 -6.56
CA GLU A 21 -3.04 -14.71 -6.18
C GLU A 21 -2.46 -13.59 -5.33
N LYS A 22 -2.15 -12.45 -5.97
CA LYS A 22 -1.86 -11.20 -5.25
C LYS A 22 -2.88 -11.11 -4.12
N SER A 23 -2.41 -11.00 -2.89
CA SER A 23 -3.31 -10.84 -1.76
C SER A 23 -4.26 -9.66 -2.06
N ASP A 24 -5.51 -9.73 -1.60
CA ASP A 24 -6.54 -8.76 -2.00
C ASP A 24 -6.11 -7.29 -1.83
N TRP A 25 -5.22 -7.03 -0.85
CA TRP A 25 -4.63 -5.71 -0.63
C TRP A 25 -3.58 -5.34 -1.68
N GLU A 26 -2.72 -6.25 -2.13
CA GLU A 26 -1.71 -6.03 -3.18
C GLU A 26 -2.37 -5.76 -4.53
N TYR A 27 -3.47 -6.45 -4.84
CA TYR A 27 -4.23 -6.20 -6.06
C TYR A 27 -4.76 -4.76 -6.09
N SER A 28 -5.46 -4.34 -5.02
CA SER A 28 -5.96 -2.97 -4.90
C SER A 28 -4.83 -1.94 -4.81
N PHE A 29 -3.72 -2.25 -4.14
CA PHE A 29 -2.55 -1.38 -4.07
C PHE A 29 -1.98 -1.09 -5.45
N ILE A 30 -1.72 -2.14 -6.23
CA ILE A 30 -1.15 -2.01 -7.58
C ILE A 30 -2.13 -1.31 -8.52
N LYS A 31 -3.44 -1.56 -8.38
CA LYS A 31 -4.45 -0.81 -9.13
C LYS A 31 -4.44 0.68 -8.77
N GLY A 32 -4.28 1.00 -7.48
CA GLY A 32 -4.08 2.36 -7.00
C GLY A 32 -2.87 3.05 -7.64
N LEU A 33 -1.71 2.38 -7.64
CA LEU A 33 -0.49 2.89 -8.30
C LEU A 33 -0.68 3.13 -9.81
N ASN A 34 -1.40 2.24 -10.51
CA ASN A 34 -1.69 2.45 -11.94
C ASN A 34 -2.58 3.68 -12.19
N HIS A 35 -3.49 4.00 -11.27
CA HIS A 35 -4.28 5.23 -11.33
C HIS A 35 -3.42 6.45 -11.00
N GLU A 36 -2.51 6.33 -10.03
CA GLU A 36 -1.55 7.38 -9.66
C GLU A 36 -0.63 7.75 -10.83
N GLU A 37 -0.09 6.77 -11.55
CA GLU A 37 0.74 6.99 -12.76
C GLU A 37 0.00 7.76 -13.85
N ARG A 38 -1.33 7.71 -13.85
CA ARG A 38 -2.21 8.43 -14.78
C ARG A 38 -2.73 9.74 -14.20
N GLU A 39 -2.27 10.12 -13.01
CA GLU A 39 -2.71 11.29 -12.25
C GLU A 39 -4.21 11.26 -11.91
N GLU A 40 -4.82 10.07 -11.89
CA GLU A 40 -6.23 9.86 -11.56
C GLU A 40 -6.38 9.77 -10.03
N TRP A 41 -6.03 10.84 -9.32
CA TRP A 41 -5.85 10.86 -7.85
C TRP A 41 -7.04 10.31 -7.06
N GLY A 42 -8.27 10.65 -7.46
CA GLY A 42 -9.48 10.14 -6.79
C GLY A 42 -9.65 8.62 -6.91
N SER A 43 -9.35 8.07 -8.09
CA SER A 43 -9.38 6.62 -8.34
C SER A 43 -8.23 5.92 -7.61
N ALA A 44 -7.05 6.54 -7.58
CA ALA A 44 -5.89 6.03 -6.84
C ALA A 44 -6.22 5.92 -5.35
N ILE A 45 -6.72 6.99 -4.73
CA ILE A 45 -7.17 7.01 -3.33
C ILE A 45 -8.20 5.92 -3.07
N GLN A 46 -9.21 5.77 -3.95
CA GLN A 46 -10.25 4.76 -3.75
C GLN A 46 -9.70 3.34 -3.70
N GLU A 47 -8.75 2.99 -4.57
CA GLU A 47 -8.15 1.65 -4.58
C GLU A 47 -7.14 1.47 -3.43
N LEU A 48 -6.34 2.49 -3.13
CA LEU A 48 -5.41 2.47 -1.99
C LEU A 48 -6.15 2.35 -0.64
N GLU A 49 -7.33 2.95 -0.50
CA GLU A 49 -8.17 2.80 0.69
C GLU A 49 -8.70 1.38 0.89
N LYS A 50 -9.04 0.67 -0.20
CA LYS A 50 -9.38 -0.76 -0.13
C LYS A 50 -8.18 -1.57 0.36
N SER A 51 -6.99 -1.21 -0.13
CA SER A 51 -5.75 -1.84 0.32
C SER A 51 -5.51 -1.57 1.82
N ARG A 52 -5.69 -0.33 2.27
CA ARG A 52 -5.58 0.07 3.68
C ARG A 52 -6.60 -0.64 4.57
N ALA A 53 -7.82 -0.90 4.09
CA ALA A 53 -8.83 -1.62 4.87
C ALA A 53 -8.36 -3.04 5.27
N LEU A 54 -7.47 -3.65 4.48
CA LEU A 54 -6.89 -4.95 4.73
C LEU A 54 -5.54 -4.88 5.44
N GLN A 55 -4.79 -3.79 5.24
CA GLN A 55 -3.45 -3.56 5.80
C GLN A 55 -3.34 -2.13 6.36
N LYS A 56 -4.05 -1.88 7.46
CA LYS A 56 -4.27 -0.53 8.02
C LYS A 56 -3.00 0.26 8.30
N ASP A 57 -1.98 -0.42 8.82
CA ASP A 57 -0.72 0.17 9.26
C ASP A 57 0.46 -0.23 8.36
N ASN A 58 0.22 -0.52 7.08
CA ASN A 58 1.29 -0.77 6.13
C ASN A 58 1.89 0.58 5.67
N PRO A 59 3.18 0.87 5.98
CA PRO A 59 3.79 2.16 5.65
C PRO A 59 3.84 2.48 4.15
N PHE A 60 3.89 1.45 3.28
CA PHE A 60 3.88 1.67 1.83
C PHE A 60 2.53 2.24 1.38
N ILE A 61 1.43 1.62 1.80
CA ILE A 61 0.08 2.09 1.46
C ILE A 61 -0.17 3.49 2.00
N LEU A 62 0.24 3.75 3.25
CA LEU A 62 0.06 5.06 3.88
C LEU A 62 0.83 6.16 3.16
N LYS A 63 2.06 5.89 2.69
CA LYS A 63 2.84 6.88 1.91
C LYS A 63 2.16 7.22 0.58
N GLU A 64 1.68 6.22 -0.15
CA GLU A 64 1.00 6.47 -1.43
C GLU A 64 -0.34 7.19 -1.24
N LEU A 65 -1.09 6.87 -0.18
CA LEU A 65 -2.28 7.63 0.19
C LEU A 65 -1.93 9.08 0.52
N GLY A 66 -0.89 9.30 1.32
CA GLY A 66 -0.42 10.63 1.66
C GLY A 66 -0.07 11.45 0.42
N TYR A 67 0.66 10.85 -0.50
CA TYR A 67 1.03 11.47 -1.78
C TYR A 67 -0.20 11.82 -2.62
N CYS A 68 -1.13 10.87 -2.80
CA CYS A 68 -2.34 11.11 -3.58
C CYS A 68 -3.24 12.17 -2.95
N TYR A 69 -3.38 12.19 -1.62
CA TYR A 69 -4.14 13.22 -0.91
C TYR A 69 -3.52 14.60 -1.09
N ALA A 70 -2.19 14.72 -1.00
CA ALA A 70 -1.49 15.98 -1.28
C ALA A 70 -1.74 16.46 -2.72
N LYS A 71 -1.71 15.55 -3.71
CA LYS A 71 -2.01 15.88 -5.12
C LYS A 71 -3.44 16.34 -5.34
N GLN A 72 -4.38 15.86 -4.52
CA GLN A 72 -5.78 16.28 -4.55
C GLN A 72 -6.03 17.58 -3.75
N GLY A 73 -5.04 18.08 -3.00
CA GLY A 73 -5.15 19.25 -2.13
C GLY A 73 -5.78 18.96 -0.76
N ASP A 74 -5.98 17.68 -0.41
CA ASP A 74 -6.45 17.26 0.91
C ASP A 74 -5.25 17.13 1.86
N PHE A 75 -4.67 18.28 2.22
CA PHE A 75 -3.43 18.34 2.98
C PHE A 75 -3.57 17.78 4.40
N ASP A 76 -4.74 17.91 5.03
CA ASP A 76 -4.99 17.34 6.36
C ASP A 76 -4.88 15.80 6.33
N LYS A 77 -5.53 15.12 5.37
CA LYS A 77 -5.39 13.65 5.25
C LYS A 77 -4.00 13.22 4.83
N SER A 78 -3.34 14.02 3.99
CA SER A 78 -1.94 13.78 3.62
C SER A 78 -1.03 13.77 4.85
N ARG A 79 -1.18 14.80 5.71
CA ARG A 79 -0.45 14.92 6.97
C ARG A 79 -0.68 13.71 7.86
N ASP A 80 -1.95 13.35 8.09
CA ASP A 80 -2.32 12.22 8.94
C ASP A 80 -1.64 10.92 8.48
N CYS A 81 -1.54 10.70 7.16
CA CYS A 81 -0.87 9.53 6.60
C CYS A 81 0.64 9.52 6.89
N TYR A 82 1.33 10.63 6.64
CA TYR A 82 2.77 10.70 6.88
C TYR A 82 3.13 10.68 8.37
N GLU A 83 2.34 11.33 9.21
CA GLU A 83 2.51 11.25 10.67
C GLU A 83 2.30 9.81 11.16
N ARG A 84 1.31 9.09 10.62
CA ARG A 84 1.11 7.68 10.95
C ARG A 84 2.31 6.83 10.52
N VAL A 85 2.90 7.09 9.35
CA VAL A 85 4.13 6.40 8.91
C VAL A 85 5.26 6.66 9.90
N LEU A 86 5.49 7.90 10.32
CA LEU A 86 6.55 8.25 11.28
C LEU A 86 6.31 7.71 12.70
N GLN A 87 5.05 7.45 13.07
CA GLN A 87 4.74 6.72 14.31
C GLN A 87 5.13 5.24 14.23
N LEU A 88 5.04 4.63 13.04
CA LEU A 88 5.36 3.22 12.81
C LEU A 88 6.86 3.02 12.57
N ASP A 89 7.47 3.93 11.80
CA ASP A 89 8.89 3.99 11.50
C ASP A 89 9.39 5.44 11.59
N PRO A 90 9.92 5.85 12.75
CA PRO A 90 10.46 7.20 12.95
C PRO A 90 11.62 7.57 12.01
N GLU A 91 12.29 6.58 11.41
CA GLU A 91 13.45 6.76 10.54
C GLU A 91 13.08 6.82 9.05
N ASP A 92 11.79 6.78 8.70
CA ASP A 92 11.34 6.90 7.30
C ASP A 92 11.58 8.32 6.77
N ASN A 93 12.75 8.50 6.14
CA ASN A 93 13.17 9.78 5.57
C ASN A 93 12.24 10.29 4.46
N ASN A 94 11.55 9.40 3.75
CA ASN A 94 10.62 9.80 2.68
C ASN A 94 9.36 10.42 3.28
N ALA A 95 8.78 9.78 4.31
CA ALA A 95 7.64 10.33 5.02
C ALA A 95 7.99 11.66 5.70
N ARG A 96 9.16 11.75 6.34
CA ARG A 96 9.63 13.00 6.96
C ARG A 96 9.75 14.14 5.95
N ARG A 97 10.42 13.88 4.83
CA ARG A 97 10.60 14.87 3.77
C ARG A 97 9.25 15.31 3.15
N ASN A 98 8.34 14.37 2.90
CA ASN A 98 7.04 14.71 2.32
C ASN A 98 6.18 15.52 3.30
N LEU A 99 6.25 15.22 4.59
CA LEU A 99 5.58 16.01 5.63
C LEU A 99 6.18 17.42 5.74
N GLU A 100 7.51 17.57 5.68
CA GLU A 100 8.17 18.88 5.66
C GLU A 100 7.70 19.74 4.48
N ILE A 101 7.71 19.18 3.26
CA ILE A 101 7.24 19.87 2.04
C ILE A 101 5.77 20.28 2.16
N LEU A 102 4.93 19.41 2.74
CA LEU A 102 3.52 19.67 2.95
C LEU A 102 3.31 20.89 3.87
N LEU A 103 4.02 20.93 4.99
CA LEU A 103 3.93 22.02 5.97
C LEU A 103 4.46 23.35 5.42
N GLU A 104 5.44 23.33 4.53
CA GLU A 104 5.91 24.53 3.83
C GLU A 104 4.85 25.06 2.83
N THR A 105 4.08 24.17 2.21
CA THR A 105 3.06 24.53 1.21
C THR A 105 1.81 25.15 1.83
N GLU A 106 1.54 24.89 3.12
CA GLU A 106 0.39 25.44 3.85
C GLU A 106 0.60 26.84 4.44
N ASN A 107 1.86 27.33 4.46
CA ASN A 107 2.22 28.66 4.97
C ASN A 107 2.30 29.71 3.85
#